data_AF-A0A132TY21-F1
#
_entry.id   AF-A0A132TY21-F1
#
_cell.length_a   1.000
_cell.length_b   1.000
_cell.length_c   1.000
_cell.angle_alpha   90.00
_cell.angle_beta   90.00
_cell.angle_gamma   90.00
#
_symmetry.space_group_name_H-M   'P 1'
#
loop_
_entity.id
_entity.type
_entity.pdbx_description
1 polymer ?
#
loop_
_entity_poly.entity_id
_entity_poly.type
_entity_poly.pdbx_seq_one_letter_code
_entity_poly.pdbx_strand_id
1 'polypeptide(L)'
;MSLLKSKLIVTLPVIVIAVIFIFSLAMIPSLNPAPRNLPIAIVNEDQGLATPEVNTGGMIVSEIQSETWANPDGEPAVKWIEVGSEAEVKAGLDNQKYYAALVISKGFSEKQASLMTPDPSSPRVQIYINQGMNASASSMAGQMLNQAVHGMNEKLRAELLAAIGQQGGMLSTKQAAALASPIVSETINVNAKGTRNGNGNSPVLMLQPLWMASLIGNVVFLLVKNKQNYVNRKERVRANIIQIIWGTVIALAAGFSFTWFAGSLGVHISHFTDTAIFLAIAYLAFFLMIAAVFAWIGLKGMIIFVLLLFFGAPLLSFGPEFLSPFYRDWILSWLPMRYMVDGLRELLFFGQRLRMNHPTVILIWIGTGGLLVLLASAFRRSRAA
;
A
#
# COMPACT_ATOMS: atom_id res chain seq x y z
N MET A 1 39.76 -0.94 -37.65
CA MET A 1 39.41 -2.38 -37.62
C MET A 1 39.64 -3.10 -36.28
N SER A 2 40.04 -2.44 -35.17
CA SER A 2 40.29 -3.13 -33.89
C SER A 2 39.06 -3.30 -32.99
N LEU A 3 38.07 -2.41 -33.07
CA LEU A 3 36.86 -2.45 -32.23
C LEU A 3 36.00 -3.68 -32.51
N LEU A 4 35.77 -4.02 -33.78
CA LEU A 4 34.96 -5.19 -34.19
C LEU A 4 35.61 -6.55 -33.87
N LYS A 5 36.90 -6.58 -33.51
CA LYS A 5 37.60 -7.80 -33.07
C LYS A 5 37.61 -7.96 -31.54
N SER A 6 37.17 -6.95 -30.79
CA SER A 6 37.08 -7.02 -29.34
C SER A 6 35.97 -8.00 -28.95
N LYS A 7 36.32 -9.07 -28.24
CA LYS A 7 35.36 -10.05 -27.71
C LYS A 7 34.22 -9.38 -26.95
N LEU A 8 34.50 -8.31 -26.22
CA LEU A 8 33.51 -7.57 -25.43
C LEU A 8 32.52 -6.80 -26.31
N ILE A 9 32.97 -6.23 -27.43
CA ILE A 9 32.08 -5.53 -28.38
C ILE A 9 31.22 -6.55 -29.15
N VAL A 10 31.80 -7.70 -29.50
CA VAL A 10 31.07 -8.79 -30.17
C VAL A 10 30.02 -9.42 -29.24
N THR A 11 30.29 -9.55 -27.94
CA THR A 11 29.31 -10.07 -26.96
C THR A 11 28.34 -9.02 -26.43
N LEU A 12 28.59 -7.73 -26.66
CA LEU A 12 27.76 -6.64 -26.14
C LEU A 12 26.27 -6.76 -26.50
N PRO A 13 25.86 -7.12 -27.74
CA PRO A 13 24.44 -7.32 -28.04
C PRO A 13 23.78 -8.39 -27.17
N VAL A 14 24.49 -9.50 -26.90
CA VAL A 14 24.00 -10.58 -26.02
C VAL A 14 23.85 -10.10 -24.58
N ILE A 15 24.83 -9.32 -24.09
CA ILE A 15 24.77 -8.72 -22.75
C ILE A 15 23.58 -7.76 -22.65
N VAL A 16 23.37 -6.91 -23.66
CA VAL A 16 22.25 -5.96 -23.70
C VAL A 16 20.91 -6.70 -23.72
N ILE A 17 20.76 -7.74 -24.55
CA ILE A 17 19.55 -8.57 -24.59
C ILE A 17 19.31 -9.24 -23.22
N ALA A 18 20.36 -9.77 -22.58
CA ALA A 18 20.24 -10.37 -21.25
C ALA A 18 19.80 -9.35 -20.20
N VAL A 19 20.34 -8.12 -20.24
CA VAL A 19 19.92 -7.03 -19.34
C VAL A 19 18.46 -6.65 -19.59
N ILE A 20 18.04 -6.48 -20.84
CA ILE A 20 16.64 -6.19 -21.18
C ILE A 20 15.74 -7.31 -20.66
N PHE A 21 16.09 -8.57 -20.92
CA PHE A 21 15.32 -9.72 -20.47
C PHE A 21 15.16 -9.74 -18.94
N ILE A 22 16.27 -9.56 -18.20
CA ILE A 22 16.26 -9.53 -16.74
C ILE A 22 15.38 -8.39 -16.23
N PHE A 23 15.55 -7.17 -16.74
CA PHE A 23 14.81 -6.00 -16.28
C PHE A 23 13.32 -6.05 -16.66
N SER A 24 12.96 -6.71 -17.77
CA SER A 24 11.56 -6.98 -18.13
C SER A 24 10.84 -7.90 -17.14
N LEU A 25 11.57 -8.74 -16.38
CA LEU A 25 10.95 -9.55 -15.32
C LEU A 25 10.32 -8.69 -14.21
N ALA A 26 10.80 -7.46 -14.01
CA ALA A 26 10.23 -6.52 -13.04
C ALA A 26 8.79 -6.09 -13.43
N MET A 27 8.40 -6.26 -14.70
CA MET A 27 7.08 -5.89 -15.19
C MET A 27 6.03 -6.97 -14.94
N ILE A 28 6.43 -8.23 -14.71
CA ILE A 28 5.50 -9.37 -14.55
C ILE A 28 4.38 -9.10 -13.53
N PRO A 29 4.64 -8.58 -12.32
CA PRO A 29 3.59 -8.27 -11.35
C PRO A 29 2.58 -7.23 -11.82
N SER A 30 2.97 -6.38 -12.77
CA SER A 30 2.16 -5.25 -13.26
C SER A 30 1.33 -5.58 -14.51
N LEU A 31 1.55 -6.74 -15.14
CA LEU A 31 0.91 -7.06 -16.42
C LEU A 31 -0.60 -7.32 -16.27
N ASN A 32 -1.03 -8.01 -15.21
CA ASN A 32 -2.44 -8.32 -14.94
C ASN A 32 -2.73 -8.24 -13.43
N PRO A 33 -2.81 -7.03 -12.86
CA PRO A 33 -3.12 -6.87 -11.44
C PRO A 33 -4.59 -7.24 -11.21
N ALA A 34 -4.82 -8.42 -10.64
CA ALA A 34 -6.14 -8.87 -10.23
C ALA A 34 -6.17 -9.06 -8.71
N PRO A 35 -7.21 -8.58 -8.02
CA PRO A 35 -7.33 -8.74 -6.58
C PRO A 35 -7.46 -10.21 -6.20
N ARG A 36 -6.82 -10.59 -5.09
CA ARG A 36 -6.91 -11.92 -4.47
C ARG A 36 -7.23 -11.73 -3.00
N ASN A 37 -8.39 -12.20 -2.56
CA ASN A 37 -8.84 -12.09 -1.18
C ASN A 37 -8.79 -10.63 -0.65
N LEU A 38 -9.19 -9.67 -1.48
CA LEU A 38 -9.22 -8.25 -1.13
C LEU A 38 -10.15 -8.03 0.07
N PRO A 39 -9.62 -7.59 1.24
CA PRO A 39 -10.42 -7.44 2.43
C PRO A 39 -11.42 -6.29 2.28
N ILE A 40 -12.70 -6.62 2.35
CA ILE A 40 -13.82 -5.68 2.31
C ILE A 40 -14.72 -5.98 3.51
N ALA A 41 -15.01 -4.95 4.31
CA ALA A 41 -15.93 -5.11 5.43
C ALA A 41 -17.40 -4.99 4.99
N ILE A 42 -18.27 -5.69 5.70
CA ILE A 42 -19.71 -5.58 5.52
C ILE A 42 -20.39 -5.56 6.88
N VAL A 43 -21.37 -4.68 7.03
CA VAL A 43 -22.20 -4.61 8.23
C VAL A 43 -23.64 -4.36 7.83
N ASN A 44 -24.53 -5.11 8.48
CA ASN A 44 -25.96 -4.90 8.40
C ASN A 44 -26.46 -4.28 9.70
N GLU A 45 -26.78 -2.98 9.70
CA GLU A 45 -27.46 -2.36 10.84
C GLU A 45 -28.99 -2.45 10.74
N ASP A 46 -29.50 -3.06 9.67
CA ASP A 46 -30.93 -3.30 9.49
C ASP A 46 -31.45 -4.39 10.42
N GLN A 47 -32.42 -4.05 11.26
CA GLN A 47 -33.07 -5.00 12.16
C GLN A 47 -34.21 -5.77 11.47
N GLY A 48 -34.57 -5.38 10.25
CA GLY A 48 -35.72 -5.94 9.55
C GLY A 48 -37.06 -5.40 10.05
N LEU A 49 -38.13 -5.98 9.53
CA LEU A 49 -39.51 -5.77 9.96
C LEU A 49 -39.99 -6.99 10.74
N ALA A 50 -40.79 -6.78 11.79
CA ALA A 50 -41.43 -7.86 12.54
C ALA A 50 -42.70 -8.39 11.86
N THR A 51 -43.34 -7.60 10.99
CA THR A 51 -44.58 -8.00 10.30
C THR A 51 -44.69 -7.31 8.94
N PRO A 52 -44.58 -8.05 7.82
CA PRO A 52 -44.10 -9.44 7.75
C PRO A 52 -42.66 -9.56 8.27
N GLU A 53 -42.29 -10.70 8.85
CA GLU A 53 -40.93 -10.95 9.36
C GLU A 53 -39.94 -11.04 8.20
N VAL A 54 -39.27 -9.93 7.88
CA VAL A 54 -38.38 -9.80 6.71
C VAL A 54 -37.21 -8.89 7.06
N ASN A 55 -35.98 -9.38 6.85
CA ASN A 55 -34.76 -8.56 6.91
C ASN A 55 -34.13 -8.48 5.52
N THR A 56 -34.55 -7.49 4.74
CA THR A 56 -34.05 -7.23 3.39
C THR A 56 -32.56 -6.88 3.40
N GLY A 57 -32.07 -6.17 4.42
CA GLY A 57 -30.65 -5.90 4.58
C GLY A 57 -29.81 -7.17 4.65
N GLY A 58 -30.25 -8.18 5.42
CA GLY A 58 -29.56 -9.46 5.56
C GLY A 58 -29.59 -10.29 4.27
N MET A 59 -30.72 -10.27 3.57
CA MET A 59 -30.83 -10.91 2.25
C MET A 59 -29.83 -10.31 1.25
N ILE A 60 -29.71 -8.98 1.23
CA ILE A 60 -28.75 -8.26 0.41
C ILE A 60 -27.31 -8.67 0.74
N VAL A 61 -26.95 -8.70 2.03
CA VAL A 61 -25.61 -9.14 2.45
C VAL A 61 -25.33 -10.54 1.90
N SER A 62 -26.27 -11.47 2.06
CA SER A 62 -26.11 -12.84 1.58
C SER A 62 -25.98 -12.93 0.06
N GLU A 63 -26.74 -12.11 -0.69
CA GLU A 63 -26.69 -12.07 -2.15
C GLU A 63 -25.34 -11.52 -2.63
N ILE A 64 -24.91 -10.37 -2.09
CA ILE A 64 -23.60 -9.78 -2.37
C ILE A 64 -22.47 -10.77 -2.04
N GLN A 65 -22.54 -11.46 -0.90
CA GLN A 65 -21.52 -12.43 -0.52
C GLN A 65 -21.54 -13.69 -1.40
N SER A 66 -22.69 -14.03 -1.98
CA SER A 66 -22.83 -15.15 -2.91
C SER A 66 -22.34 -14.82 -4.32
N GLU A 67 -22.25 -13.54 -4.69
CA GLU A 67 -21.62 -13.12 -5.94
C GLU A 67 -20.15 -13.54 -5.91
N THR A 68 -19.82 -14.55 -6.72
CA THR A 68 -18.44 -15.01 -6.85
C THR A 68 -17.68 -14.00 -7.72
N TRP A 69 -17.09 -12.96 -7.11
CA TRP A 69 -16.01 -12.25 -7.80
C TRP A 69 -14.79 -13.17 -7.81
N ALA A 70 -14.53 -13.79 -8.95
CA ALA A 70 -13.33 -14.56 -9.19
C ALA A 70 -12.28 -13.68 -9.88
N ASN A 71 -11.03 -13.90 -9.54
CA ASN A 71 -9.92 -13.40 -10.32
C ASN A 71 -9.71 -14.27 -11.60
N PRO A 72 -8.82 -13.88 -12.53
CA PRO A 72 -8.55 -14.67 -13.75
C PRO A 72 -8.09 -16.11 -13.51
N ASP A 73 -7.60 -16.43 -12.31
CA ASP A 73 -7.13 -17.77 -11.92
C ASP A 73 -8.22 -18.59 -11.21
N GLY A 74 -9.45 -18.06 -11.11
CA GLY A 74 -10.57 -18.74 -10.45
C GLY A 74 -10.55 -18.67 -8.92
N GLU A 75 -9.65 -17.89 -8.31
CA GLU A 75 -9.62 -17.70 -6.86
C GLU A 75 -10.55 -16.53 -6.44
N PRO A 76 -11.05 -16.51 -5.19
CA PRO A 76 -11.85 -15.40 -4.68
C PRO A 76 -11.11 -14.06 -4.76
N ALA A 77 -11.73 -13.08 -5.40
CA ALA A 77 -11.23 -11.71 -5.50
C ALA A 77 -11.46 -10.94 -4.20
N VAL A 78 -12.54 -11.22 -3.48
CA VAL A 78 -12.93 -10.53 -2.23
C VAL A 78 -12.82 -11.47 -1.05
N LYS A 79 -12.33 -10.93 0.07
CA LYS A 79 -12.43 -11.54 1.39
C LYS A 79 -13.37 -10.70 2.24
N TRP A 80 -14.56 -11.23 2.51
CA TRP A 80 -15.54 -10.57 3.35
C TRP A 80 -15.13 -10.57 4.81
N ILE A 81 -15.29 -9.42 5.47
CA ILE A 81 -15.07 -9.24 6.90
C ILE A 81 -16.37 -8.70 7.51
N GLU A 82 -17.09 -9.57 8.19
CA GLU A 82 -18.29 -9.17 8.93
C GLU A 82 -17.88 -8.42 10.20
N VAL A 83 -18.55 -7.29 10.45
CA VAL A 83 -18.34 -6.47 11.65
C VAL A 83 -19.68 -6.10 12.29
N GLY A 84 -19.67 -5.81 13.58
CA GLY A 84 -20.90 -5.67 14.36
C GLY A 84 -21.59 -4.31 14.24
N SER A 85 -20.88 -3.27 13.81
CA SER A 85 -21.43 -1.90 13.73
C SER A 85 -20.66 -1.00 12.76
N GLU A 86 -21.28 0.12 12.36
CA GLU A 86 -20.60 1.18 11.58
C GLU A 86 -19.40 1.77 12.35
N ALA A 87 -19.44 1.79 13.68
CA ALA A 87 -18.30 2.25 14.49
C ALA A 87 -17.10 1.30 14.37
N GLU A 88 -17.34 -0.01 14.37
CA GLU A 88 -16.31 -1.02 14.09
C GLU A 88 -15.80 -0.93 12.66
N VAL A 89 -16.66 -0.57 11.69
CA VAL A 89 -16.27 -0.24 10.31
C VAL A 89 -15.22 0.86 10.31
N LYS A 90 -15.51 2.00 10.94
CA LYS A 90 -14.59 3.15 10.97
C LYS A 90 -13.28 2.81 11.67
N ALA A 91 -13.35 2.15 12.83
CA ALA A 91 -12.15 1.72 13.56
C ALA A 91 -11.30 0.73 12.75
N GLY A 92 -11.90 -0.20 12.00
CA GLY A 92 -11.15 -1.14 11.17
C GLY A 92 -10.53 -0.49 9.93
N LEU A 93 -11.18 0.51 9.33
CA LEU A 93 -10.59 1.33 8.25
C LEU A 93 -9.35 2.06 8.76
N ASP A 94 -9.42 2.70 9.92
CA ASP A 94 -8.29 3.44 10.51
C ASP A 94 -7.13 2.53 10.93
N ASN A 95 -7.43 1.28 11.30
CA ASN A 95 -6.45 0.24 11.61
C ASN A 95 -6.04 -0.60 10.37
N GLN A 96 -6.35 -0.14 9.16
CA GLN A 96 -5.92 -0.78 7.89
C GLN A 96 -6.35 -2.25 7.77
N LYS A 97 -7.52 -2.63 8.31
CA LYS A 97 -8.03 -4.01 8.24
C LYS A 97 -8.66 -4.35 6.90
N TYR A 98 -9.16 -3.34 6.18
CA TYR A 98 -9.83 -3.49 4.89
C TYR A 98 -9.76 -2.21 4.05
N TYR A 99 -9.90 -2.38 2.74
CA TYR A 99 -9.77 -1.33 1.73
C TYR A 99 -11.08 -0.56 1.50
N ALA A 100 -12.22 -1.21 1.74
CA ALA A 100 -13.53 -0.61 1.66
C ALA A 100 -14.49 -1.28 2.64
N ALA A 101 -15.64 -0.65 2.88
CA ALA A 101 -16.71 -1.26 3.64
C ALA A 101 -18.09 -0.91 3.06
N LEU A 102 -19.03 -1.84 3.17
CA LEU A 102 -20.44 -1.63 2.88
C LEU A 102 -21.23 -1.62 4.19
N VAL A 103 -21.97 -0.53 4.44
CA VAL A 103 -22.84 -0.36 5.59
C VAL A 103 -24.28 -0.26 5.12
N ILE A 104 -25.09 -1.25 5.50
CA ILE A 104 -26.54 -1.18 5.32
C ILE A 104 -27.11 -0.42 6.51
N SER A 105 -27.74 0.72 6.23
CA SER A 105 -28.20 1.64 7.28
C SER A 105 -29.38 1.08 8.07
N LYS A 106 -29.55 1.54 9.31
CA LYS A 106 -30.74 1.27 10.14
C LYS A 106 -32.04 1.63 9.39
N GLY A 107 -33.04 0.77 9.55
CA GLY A 107 -34.37 0.94 8.93
C GLY A 107 -34.36 0.72 7.41
N PHE A 108 -33.42 -0.07 6.89
CA PHE A 108 -33.36 -0.39 5.47
C PHE A 108 -34.63 -1.11 5.01
N SER A 109 -35.06 -2.17 5.73
CA SER A 109 -36.26 -2.93 5.39
C SER A 109 -37.54 -2.08 5.46
N GLU A 110 -37.65 -1.24 6.49
CA GLU A 110 -38.79 -0.31 6.65
C GLU A 110 -38.91 0.66 5.46
N LYS A 111 -37.78 1.28 5.10
CA LYS A 111 -37.71 2.20 3.96
C LYS A 111 -37.98 1.50 2.64
N GLN A 112 -37.42 0.32 2.44
CA GLN A 112 -37.70 -0.48 1.25
C GLN A 112 -39.21 -0.80 1.11
N ALA A 113 -39.88 -1.18 2.20
CA ALA A 113 -41.31 -1.42 2.19
C ALA A 113 -42.13 -0.14 1.89
N SER A 114 -41.66 1.02 2.37
CA SER A 114 -42.31 2.31 2.12
C SER A 114 -42.36 2.70 0.63
N LEU A 115 -41.49 2.13 -0.21
CA LEU A 115 -41.45 2.41 -1.66
C LEU A 115 -42.76 2.03 -2.38
N MET A 116 -43.53 1.10 -1.82
CA MET A 116 -44.83 0.68 -2.34
C MET A 116 -45.98 1.57 -1.85
N THR A 117 -45.71 2.55 -0.99
CA THR A 117 -46.73 3.43 -0.39
C THR A 117 -46.78 4.80 -1.08
N PRO A 118 -47.84 5.61 -0.87
CA PRO A 118 -47.94 6.96 -1.43
C PRO A 118 -46.87 7.95 -0.96
N ASP A 119 -46.18 7.67 0.16
CA ASP A 119 -45.10 8.50 0.69
C ASP A 119 -43.80 7.68 0.82
N PRO A 120 -43.11 7.44 -0.31
CA PRO A 120 -41.95 6.56 -0.34
C PRO A 120 -40.71 7.21 0.26
N SER A 121 -39.93 6.43 1.00
CA SER A 121 -38.61 6.80 1.49
C SER A 121 -37.57 5.77 1.05
N SER A 122 -36.58 6.19 0.26
CA SER A 122 -35.54 5.29 -0.24
C SER A 122 -34.62 4.77 0.89
N PRO A 123 -34.36 3.45 0.96
CA PRO A 123 -33.32 2.89 1.82
C PRO A 123 -31.93 3.41 1.45
N ARG A 124 -31.00 3.37 2.41
CA ARG A 124 -29.63 3.89 2.25
C ARG A 124 -28.58 2.82 2.50
N VAL A 125 -27.55 2.84 1.67
CA VAL A 125 -26.28 2.14 1.91
C VAL A 125 -25.14 3.15 1.87
N GLN A 126 -24.11 2.91 2.68
CA GLN A 126 -22.89 3.71 2.66
C GLN A 126 -21.72 2.83 2.23
N ILE A 127 -20.92 3.34 1.30
CA ILE A 127 -19.69 2.70 0.81
C ILE A 127 -18.52 3.52 1.32
N TYR A 128 -17.77 2.96 2.26
CA TYR A 128 -16.55 3.56 2.77
C TYR A 128 -15.36 3.13 1.91
N ILE A 129 -14.48 4.07 1.52
CA ILE A 129 -13.29 3.80 0.72
C ILE A 129 -12.04 4.30 1.46
N ASN A 130 -11.11 3.39 1.77
CA ASN A 130 -9.91 3.66 2.57
C ASN A 130 -8.72 4.11 1.72
N GLN A 131 -8.80 5.30 1.13
CA GLN A 131 -7.82 5.75 0.14
C GLN A 131 -6.36 5.74 0.64
N GLY A 132 -6.15 5.92 1.94
CA GLY A 132 -4.84 5.94 2.60
C GLY A 132 -4.15 4.58 2.71
N MET A 133 -4.90 3.47 2.73
CA MET A 133 -4.33 2.12 2.85
C MET A 133 -3.58 1.74 1.57
N ASN A 134 -4.29 1.82 0.44
CA ASN A 134 -3.72 1.83 -0.90
C ASN A 134 -4.79 2.38 -1.86
N ALA A 135 -4.50 3.50 -2.53
CA ALA A 135 -5.51 4.20 -3.32
C ALA A 135 -6.06 3.35 -4.48
N SER A 136 -5.21 2.61 -5.20
CA SER A 136 -5.64 1.77 -6.32
C SER A 136 -6.50 0.60 -5.85
N ALA A 137 -6.05 -0.12 -4.81
CA ALA A 137 -6.80 -1.23 -4.24
C ALA A 137 -8.16 -0.78 -3.67
N SER A 138 -8.18 0.36 -2.99
CA SER A 138 -9.42 0.91 -2.39
C SER A 138 -10.38 1.42 -3.45
N SER A 139 -9.88 2.05 -4.52
CA SER A 139 -10.71 2.42 -5.66
C SER A 139 -11.32 1.20 -6.35
N MET A 140 -10.56 0.11 -6.54
CA MET A 140 -11.09 -1.15 -7.06
C MET A 140 -12.18 -1.73 -6.14
N ALA A 141 -11.92 -1.83 -4.83
CA ALA A 141 -12.90 -2.31 -3.86
C ALA A 141 -14.18 -1.47 -3.86
N GLY A 142 -14.05 -0.14 -3.91
CA GLY A 142 -15.18 0.78 -4.01
C GLY A 142 -15.97 0.62 -5.32
N GLN A 143 -15.29 0.37 -6.45
CA GLN A 143 -15.95 0.10 -7.73
C GLN A 143 -16.74 -1.22 -7.68
N MET A 144 -16.18 -2.27 -7.08
CA MET A 144 -16.87 -3.56 -6.90
C MET A 144 -18.14 -3.39 -6.07
N LEU A 145 -18.06 -2.66 -4.93
CA LEU A 145 -19.23 -2.38 -4.10
C LEU A 145 -20.27 -1.51 -4.80
N ASN A 146 -19.85 -0.49 -5.55
CA ASN A 146 -20.78 0.32 -6.33
C ASN A 146 -21.48 -0.50 -7.43
N GLN A 147 -20.76 -1.42 -8.08
CA GLN A 147 -21.35 -2.32 -9.06
C GLN A 147 -22.36 -3.28 -8.42
N ALA A 148 -22.05 -3.85 -7.25
CA ALA A 148 -22.97 -4.68 -6.49
C ALA A 148 -24.26 -3.92 -6.12
N VAL A 149 -24.11 -2.71 -5.55
CA VAL A 149 -25.26 -1.85 -5.20
C VAL A 149 -26.06 -1.43 -6.44
N HIS A 150 -25.39 -1.21 -7.57
CA HIS A 150 -26.09 -0.93 -8.83
C HIS A 150 -26.92 -2.13 -9.31
N GLY A 151 -26.34 -3.35 -9.29
CA GLY A 151 -27.07 -4.59 -9.62
C GLY A 151 -28.28 -4.81 -8.72
N MET A 152 -28.13 -4.59 -7.41
CA MET A 152 -29.25 -4.64 -6.47
C MET A 152 -30.33 -3.60 -6.77
N ASN A 153 -29.93 -2.38 -7.13
CA ASN A 153 -30.86 -1.31 -7.49
C ASN A 153 -31.72 -1.71 -8.69
N GLU A 154 -31.11 -2.27 -9.74
CA GLU A 154 -31.82 -2.74 -10.93
C GLU A 154 -32.78 -3.91 -10.60
N LYS A 155 -32.32 -4.88 -9.80
CA LYS A 155 -33.15 -6.01 -9.35
C LYS A 155 -34.35 -5.55 -8.52
N LEU A 156 -34.11 -4.73 -7.49
CA LEU A 156 -35.15 -4.21 -6.62
C LEU A 156 -36.15 -3.36 -7.41
N ARG A 157 -35.67 -2.52 -8.33
CA ARG A 157 -36.54 -1.75 -9.22
C ARG A 157 -37.45 -2.66 -10.06
N ALA A 158 -36.90 -3.72 -10.64
CA ALA A 158 -37.68 -4.67 -11.45
C ALA A 158 -38.76 -5.38 -10.61
N GLU A 159 -38.41 -5.83 -9.41
CA GLU A 159 -39.34 -6.49 -8.47
C GLU A 159 -40.47 -5.54 -8.04
N LEU A 160 -40.14 -4.29 -7.67
CA LEU A 160 -41.13 -3.30 -7.26
C LEU A 160 -42.06 -2.90 -8.41
N LEU A 161 -41.54 -2.69 -9.63
CA LEU A 161 -42.36 -2.39 -10.80
C LEU A 161 -43.30 -3.55 -11.15
N ALA A 162 -42.83 -4.79 -11.06
CA ALA A 162 -43.67 -5.97 -11.27
C ALA A 162 -44.79 -6.06 -10.22
N ALA A 163 -44.47 -5.82 -8.94
CA ALA A 163 -45.44 -5.83 -7.84
C ALA A 163 -46.52 -4.74 -8.01
N ILE A 164 -46.13 -3.52 -8.38
CA ILE A 164 -47.07 -2.41 -8.62
C ILE A 164 -47.93 -2.68 -9.86
N GLY A 165 -47.32 -3.21 -10.93
CA GLY A 165 -48.04 -3.59 -12.15
C GLY A 165 -49.14 -4.61 -11.90
N GLN A 166 -48.92 -5.59 -11.01
CA GLN A 166 -49.95 -6.56 -10.62
C GLN A 166 -51.11 -5.94 -9.82
N GLN A 167 -50.86 -4.86 -9.07
CA GLN A 167 -51.90 -4.15 -8.31
C GLN A 167 -52.78 -3.23 -9.18
N GLY A 168 -52.44 -3.06 -10.47
CA GLY A 168 -53.27 -2.30 -11.42
C GLY A 168 -53.34 -0.78 -11.17
N GLY A 169 -52.46 -0.23 -10.32
CA GLY A 169 -52.45 1.18 -9.92
C GLY A 169 -51.56 2.08 -10.79
N MET A 170 -51.88 3.38 -10.84
CA MET A 170 -50.98 4.41 -11.40
C MET A 170 -49.90 4.78 -10.37
N LEU A 171 -48.67 4.97 -10.83
CA LEU A 171 -47.57 5.48 -9.99
C LEU A 171 -47.76 6.97 -9.70
N SER A 172 -47.66 7.37 -8.43
CA SER A 172 -47.48 8.78 -8.11
C SER A 172 -46.12 9.29 -8.63
N THR A 173 -45.98 10.60 -8.81
CA THR A 173 -44.70 11.21 -9.21
C THR A 173 -43.59 10.95 -8.17
N LYS A 174 -43.93 10.92 -6.88
CA LYS A 174 -43.01 10.57 -5.80
C LYS A 174 -42.53 9.12 -5.91
N GLN A 175 -43.42 8.17 -6.14
CA GLN A 175 -43.06 6.76 -6.33
C GLN A 175 -42.24 6.55 -7.59
N ALA A 176 -42.61 7.17 -8.71
CA ALA A 176 -41.83 7.10 -9.94
C ALA A 176 -40.39 7.62 -9.75
N ALA A 177 -40.22 8.71 -9.01
CA ALA A 177 -38.90 9.25 -8.67
C ALA A 177 -38.10 8.31 -7.76
N ALA A 178 -38.73 7.77 -6.71
CA ALA A 178 -38.07 6.84 -5.77
C ALA A 178 -37.67 5.52 -6.45
N LEU A 179 -38.49 5.01 -7.37
CA LEU A 179 -38.22 3.75 -8.09
C LEU A 179 -37.16 3.88 -9.18
N ALA A 180 -36.82 5.10 -9.62
CA ALA A 180 -35.74 5.30 -10.58
C ALA A 180 -34.38 4.91 -9.99
N SER A 181 -34.19 5.12 -8.68
CA SER A 181 -33.04 4.65 -7.91
C SER A 181 -33.52 4.29 -6.49
N PRO A 182 -34.05 3.07 -6.29
CA PRO A 182 -34.68 2.65 -5.04
C PRO A 182 -33.77 2.79 -3.82
N ILE A 183 -32.49 2.47 -3.98
CA ILE A 183 -31.46 2.49 -2.94
C ILE A 183 -30.54 3.69 -3.17
N VAL A 184 -30.50 4.59 -2.18
CA VAL A 184 -29.54 5.70 -2.16
C VAL A 184 -28.19 5.17 -1.70
N SER A 185 -27.18 5.25 -2.57
CA SER A 185 -25.79 4.93 -2.26
C SER A 185 -25.01 6.19 -1.95
N GLU A 186 -24.31 6.21 -0.81
CA GLU A 186 -23.42 7.29 -0.42
C GLU A 186 -21.98 6.78 -0.33
N THR A 187 -21.08 7.34 -1.15
CA THR A 187 -19.66 6.99 -1.09
C THR A 187 -18.91 7.96 -0.17
N ILE A 188 -18.26 7.41 0.86
CA ILE A 188 -17.53 8.16 1.88
C ILE A 188 -16.05 7.77 1.78
N ASN A 189 -15.20 8.73 1.40
CA ASN A 189 -13.76 8.51 1.39
C ASN A 189 -13.19 8.78 2.79
N VAL A 190 -12.52 7.79 3.39
CA VAL A 190 -11.80 7.92 4.66
C VAL A 190 -10.30 7.85 4.44
N ASN A 191 -9.53 8.38 5.40
CA ASN A 191 -8.06 8.45 5.32
C ASN A 191 -7.62 8.99 3.96
N ALA A 192 -8.22 10.12 3.56
CA ALA A 192 -8.18 10.61 2.20
C ALA A 192 -6.74 10.87 1.74
N LYS A 193 -6.43 10.45 0.51
CA LYS A 193 -5.08 10.60 -0.04
C LYS A 193 -4.67 12.05 -0.29
N GLY A 194 -5.59 13.01 -0.27
CA GLY A 194 -5.32 14.42 -0.63
C GLY A 194 -5.02 14.62 -2.13
N THR A 195 -4.82 15.86 -2.55
CA THR A 195 -4.69 16.22 -3.98
C THR A 195 -3.25 16.19 -4.50
N ARG A 196 -2.25 16.47 -3.67
CA ARG A 196 -0.83 16.58 -4.04
C ARG A 196 0.05 15.46 -3.45
N ASN A 197 -0.46 14.23 -3.43
CA ASN A 197 0.23 13.09 -2.81
C ASN A 197 0.49 11.94 -3.81
N GLY A 198 0.70 12.27 -5.09
CA GLY A 198 1.02 11.28 -6.13
C GLY A 198 -0.04 10.19 -6.28
N ASN A 199 -1.32 10.56 -6.27
CA ASN A 199 -2.46 9.64 -6.25
C ASN A 199 -2.46 8.63 -5.08
N GLY A 200 -1.90 9.01 -3.92
CA GLY A 200 -1.76 8.13 -2.75
C GLY A 200 -0.44 7.36 -2.73
N ASN A 201 0.43 7.56 -3.73
CA ASN A 201 1.71 6.87 -3.84
C ASN A 201 2.90 7.69 -3.29
N SER A 202 2.66 8.82 -2.61
CA SER A 202 3.73 9.63 -2.02
C SER A 202 4.70 8.85 -1.13
N PRO A 203 4.30 7.88 -0.28
CA PRO A 203 5.24 7.03 0.46
C PRO A 203 6.27 6.32 -0.43
N VAL A 204 5.85 5.82 -1.59
CA VAL A 204 6.72 5.12 -2.55
C VAL A 204 7.57 6.12 -3.35
N LEU A 205 6.99 7.25 -3.75
CA LEU A 205 7.76 8.32 -4.41
C LEU A 205 8.87 8.86 -3.51
N MET A 206 8.63 8.89 -2.20
CA MET A 206 9.62 9.33 -1.22
C MET A 206 10.76 8.32 -1.00
N LEU A 207 10.53 7.03 -1.28
CA LEU A 207 11.54 5.99 -1.13
C LEU A 207 12.77 6.21 -2.01
N GLN A 208 12.54 6.48 -3.29
CA GLN A 208 13.60 6.50 -4.30
C GLN A 208 14.73 7.50 -3.97
N PRO A 209 14.45 8.79 -3.70
CA PRO A 209 15.50 9.75 -3.35
C PRO A 209 16.18 9.42 -2.02
N LEU A 210 15.43 8.97 -1.01
CA LEU A 210 16.00 8.63 0.30
C LEU A 210 16.95 7.41 0.22
N TRP A 211 16.52 6.36 -0.50
CA TRP A 211 17.31 5.18 -0.76
C TRP A 211 18.58 5.53 -1.54
N MET A 212 18.46 6.32 -2.60
CA MET A 212 19.60 6.73 -3.42
C MET A 212 20.58 7.60 -2.63
N ALA A 213 20.09 8.52 -1.81
CA ALA A 213 20.93 9.33 -0.94
C ALA A 213 21.74 8.46 0.04
N SER A 214 21.11 7.42 0.63
CA SER A 214 21.79 6.48 1.52
C SER A 214 22.87 5.65 0.80
N LEU A 215 22.62 5.29 -0.47
CA LEU A 215 23.57 4.57 -1.32
C LEU A 215 24.77 5.45 -1.69
N ILE A 216 24.51 6.68 -2.17
CA ILE A 216 25.56 7.64 -2.55
C ILE A 216 26.43 7.98 -1.35
N GLY A 217 25.83 8.24 -0.19
CA GLY A 217 26.57 8.50 1.05
C GLY A 217 27.56 7.36 1.36
N ASN A 218 27.13 6.11 1.21
CA ASN A 218 28.00 4.95 1.39
C ASN A 218 29.07 4.77 0.32
N VAL A 219 28.77 5.11 -0.94
CA VAL A 219 29.78 5.13 -2.01
C VAL A 219 30.89 6.11 -1.67
N VAL A 220 30.55 7.32 -1.21
CA VAL A 220 31.54 8.33 -0.79
C VAL A 220 32.40 7.81 0.36
N PHE A 221 31.79 7.26 1.42
CA PHE A 221 32.53 6.68 2.53
C PHE A 221 33.46 5.55 2.07
N LEU A 222 33.00 4.67 1.18
CA LEU A 222 33.81 3.58 0.66
C LEU A 222 35.02 4.10 -0.13
N LEU A 223 34.83 5.10 -1.00
CA LEU A 223 35.92 5.70 -1.77
C LEU A 223 36.95 6.39 -0.88
N VAL A 224 36.51 7.09 0.17
CA VAL A 224 37.41 7.70 1.16
C VAL A 224 38.17 6.64 1.93
N LYS A 225 37.50 5.58 2.40
CA LYS A 225 38.12 4.49 3.16
C LYS A 225 39.11 3.69 2.31
N ASN A 226 38.85 3.49 1.02
CA ASN A 226 39.75 2.77 0.12
C ASN A 226 41.07 3.52 -0.15
N LYS A 227 41.13 4.83 0.09
CA LYS A 227 42.37 5.62 -0.01
C LYS A 227 43.23 5.55 1.26
N GLN A 228 42.74 4.94 2.34
CA GLN A 228 43.42 4.85 3.62
C GLN A 228 44.10 3.48 3.78
N ASN A 229 45.33 3.47 4.27
CA ASN A 229 46.05 2.25 4.63
C ASN A 229 45.80 1.92 6.10
N TYR A 230 44.84 1.04 6.37
CA TYR A 230 44.55 0.59 7.73
C TYR A 230 45.55 -0.47 8.18
N VAL A 231 46.47 -0.09 9.05
CA VAL A 231 47.57 -0.94 9.54
C VAL A 231 47.06 -1.95 10.56
N ASN A 232 46.11 -1.55 11.41
CA ASN A 232 45.60 -2.39 12.49
C ASN A 232 44.07 -2.42 12.57
N ARG A 233 43.56 -3.36 13.36
CA ARG A 233 42.12 -3.53 13.59
C ARG A 233 41.47 -2.33 14.27
N LYS A 234 42.20 -1.63 15.16
CA LYS A 234 41.69 -0.47 15.90
C LYS A 234 41.35 0.69 14.96
N GLU A 235 42.17 0.92 13.93
CA GLU A 235 41.91 1.92 12.90
C GLU A 235 40.69 1.59 12.06
N ARG A 236 40.48 0.31 11.69
CA ARG A 236 39.27 -0.14 10.97
C ARG A 236 38.00 0.07 11.79
N VAL A 237 38.04 -0.29 13.08
CA VAL A 237 36.94 -0.05 14.01
C VAL A 237 36.67 1.45 14.13
N ARG A 238 37.71 2.28 14.30
CA ARG A 238 37.58 3.74 14.36
C ARG A 238 36.94 4.31 13.10
N ALA A 239 37.36 3.87 11.92
CA ALA A 239 36.78 4.30 10.65
C ALA A 239 35.29 3.92 10.54
N ASN A 240 34.91 2.72 10.99
CA ASN A 240 33.51 2.29 11.04
C ASN A 240 32.70 3.16 12.02
N ILE A 241 33.23 3.44 13.22
CA ILE A 241 32.58 4.33 14.20
C ILE A 241 32.37 5.74 13.63
N ILE A 242 33.39 6.30 12.98
CA ILE A 242 33.28 7.62 12.32
C ILE A 242 32.18 7.60 11.25
N GLN A 243 32.13 6.54 10.42
CA GLN A 243 31.08 6.37 9.42
C GLN A 243 29.68 6.25 10.04
N ILE A 244 29.53 5.58 11.20
CA ILE A 244 28.26 5.47 11.92
C ILE A 244 27.81 6.83 12.48
N ILE A 245 28.73 7.57 13.12
CA ILE A 245 28.44 8.90 13.67
C ILE A 245 27.99 9.84 12.56
N TRP A 246 28.77 9.95 11.48
CA TRP A 246 28.39 10.79 10.35
C TRP A 246 27.16 10.28 9.61
N GLY A 247 26.98 8.97 9.50
CA GLY A 247 25.76 8.37 8.96
C GLY A 247 24.51 8.81 9.72
N THR A 248 24.61 8.92 11.05
CA THR A 248 23.52 9.42 11.92
C THR A 248 23.26 10.90 11.70
N VAL A 249 24.31 11.73 11.59
CA VAL A 249 24.19 13.17 11.28
C VAL A 249 23.52 13.38 9.92
N ILE A 250 23.97 12.63 8.90
CA ILE A 250 23.40 12.70 7.55
C ILE A 250 21.95 12.18 7.57
N ALA A 251 21.63 11.16 8.36
CA ALA A 251 20.27 10.64 8.49
C ALA A 251 19.30 11.71 9.01
N LEU A 252 19.69 12.44 10.05
CA LEU A 252 18.91 13.56 10.57
C LEU A 252 18.78 14.66 9.51
N ALA A 253 19.88 15.05 8.87
CA ALA A 253 19.84 16.05 7.81
C ALA A 253 18.91 15.63 6.65
N ALA A 254 19.00 14.37 6.19
CA ALA A 254 18.17 13.81 5.14
C ALA A 254 16.68 13.77 5.54
N GLY A 255 16.36 13.29 6.74
CA GLY A 255 14.98 13.21 7.22
C GLY A 255 14.30 14.58 7.31
N PHE A 256 14.97 15.55 7.94
CA PHE A 256 14.43 16.91 8.09
C PHE A 256 14.38 17.68 6.76
N SER A 257 15.46 17.68 5.98
CA SER A 257 15.49 18.37 4.69
C SER A 257 14.48 17.78 3.70
N PHE A 258 14.31 16.46 3.70
CA PHE A 258 13.39 15.83 2.77
C PHE A 258 11.92 16.06 3.16
N THR A 259 11.60 16.03 4.46
CA THR A 259 10.25 16.40 4.95
C THR A 259 9.92 17.83 4.58
N TRP A 260 10.86 18.76 4.79
CA TRP A 260 10.71 20.16 4.38
C TRP A 260 10.51 20.29 2.87
N PHE A 261 11.33 19.62 2.07
CA PHE A 261 11.21 19.66 0.61
C PHE A 261 9.87 19.08 0.12
N ALA A 262 9.44 17.94 0.66
CA ALA A 262 8.13 17.34 0.33
C ALA A 262 6.98 18.30 0.67
N GLY A 263 7.01 18.92 1.85
CA GLY A 263 6.04 19.96 2.24
C GLY A 263 6.05 21.15 1.29
N SER A 264 7.23 21.60 0.84
CA SER A 264 7.36 22.70 -0.13
C SER A 264 6.76 22.38 -1.50
N LEU A 265 6.72 21.11 -1.89
CA LEU A 265 6.04 20.62 -3.10
C LEU A 265 4.52 20.47 -2.92
N GLY A 266 4.01 20.69 -1.71
CA GLY A 266 2.59 20.62 -1.37
C GLY A 266 2.10 19.25 -0.93
N VAL A 267 3.00 18.30 -0.60
CA VAL A 267 2.64 17.05 0.07
C VAL A 267 2.07 17.40 1.44
N HIS A 268 0.90 16.85 1.79
CA HIS A 268 0.31 17.09 3.10
C HIS A 268 1.02 16.25 4.16
N ILE A 269 1.58 16.90 5.18
CA ILE A 269 2.35 16.26 6.25
C ILE A 269 1.72 16.65 7.59
N SER A 270 0.99 15.73 8.20
CA SER A 270 0.23 15.96 9.43
C SER A 270 1.13 16.36 10.61
N HIS A 271 2.26 15.68 10.76
CA HIS A 271 3.19 15.86 11.87
C HIS A 271 4.64 15.93 11.35
N PHE A 272 5.09 17.15 11.07
CA PHE A 272 6.40 17.41 10.46
C PHE A 272 7.55 16.68 11.16
N THR A 273 7.70 16.88 12.48
CA THR A 273 8.82 16.31 13.24
C THR A 273 8.78 14.79 13.26
N ASP A 274 7.60 14.20 13.39
CA ASP A 274 7.42 12.74 13.42
C ASP A 274 7.81 12.12 12.06
N THR A 275 7.36 12.73 10.96
CA THR A 275 7.75 12.32 9.60
C THR A 275 9.26 12.48 9.37
N ALA A 276 9.84 13.59 9.82
CA ALA A 276 11.28 13.84 9.69
C ALA A 276 12.13 12.83 10.46
N ILE A 277 11.77 12.52 11.70
CA ILE A 277 12.47 11.52 12.51
C ILE A 277 12.27 10.12 11.92
N PHE A 278 11.07 9.78 11.44
CA PHE A 278 10.82 8.49 10.79
C PHE A 278 11.68 8.31 9.53
N LEU A 279 11.75 9.33 8.67
CA LEU A 279 12.62 9.31 7.48
C LEU A 279 14.10 9.24 7.86
N ALA A 280 14.52 9.88 8.96
CA ALA A 280 15.88 9.73 9.47
C ALA A 280 16.16 8.29 9.94
N ILE A 281 15.22 7.64 10.65
CA ILE A 281 15.33 6.24 11.04
C ILE A 281 15.46 5.34 9.81
N ALA A 282 14.59 5.53 8.81
CA ALA A 282 14.62 4.76 7.57
C ALA A 282 15.93 4.96 6.80
N TYR A 283 16.38 6.21 6.66
CA TYR A 283 17.67 6.52 6.03
C TYR A 283 18.81 5.82 6.75
N LEU A 284 18.87 5.90 8.09
CA LEU A 284 19.93 5.30 8.87
C LEU A 284 19.92 3.77 8.74
N ALA A 285 18.74 3.14 8.73
CA ALA A 285 18.59 1.72 8.51
C ALA A 285 19.16 1.29 7.15
N PHE A 286 18.78 1.99 6.07
CA PHE A 286 19.31 1.72 4.73
C PHE A 286 20.81 2.00 4.65
N PHE A 287 21.27 3.11 5.23
CA PHE A 287 22.66 3.50 5.24
C PHE A 287 23.52 2.43 5.94
N LEU A 288 23.13 1.93 7.10
CA LEU A 288 23.88 0.92 7.85
C LEU A 288 23.86 -0.45 7.16
N MET A 289 22.72 -0.84 6.58
CA MET A 289 22.62 -2.07 5.79
C MET A 289 23.54 -2.02 4.56
N ILE A 290 23.56 -0.90 3.84
CA ILE A 290 24.42 -0.71 2.67
C ILE A 290 25.89 -0.65 3.08
N ALA A 291 26.20 0.08 4.15
CA ALA A 291 27.55 0.17 4.73
C ALA A 291 28.10 -1.22 5.08
N ALA A 292 27.26 -2.06 5.69
CA ALA A 292 27.61 -3.42 6.05
C ALA A 292 28.03 -4.20 4.81
N VAL A 293 27.18 -4.26 3.78
CA VAL A 293 27.49 -4.99 2.54
C VAL A 293 28.76 -4.45 1.87
N PHE A 294 28.91 -3.12 1.77
CA PHE A 294 30.10 -2.50 1.18
C PHE A 294 31.38 -2.85 1.94
N ALA A 295 31.33 -2.98 3.27
CA ALA A 295 32.49 -3.37 4.06
C ALA A 295 32.97 -4.80 3.75
N TRP A 296 32.08 -5.68 3.29
CA TRP A 296 32.40 -7.09 2.99
C TRP A 296 32.72 -7.34 1.52
N ILE A 297 32.00 -6.73 0.58
CA ILE A 297 32.16 -7.01 -0.86
C ILE A 297 32.57 -5.78 -1.69
N GLY A 298 32.76 -4.63 -1.06
CA GLY A 298 33.19 -3.39 -1.71
C GLY A 298 32.13 -2.83 -2.66
N LEU A 299 32.58 -2.05 -3.64
CA LEU A 299 31.70 -1.31 -4.56
C LEU A 299 30.82 -2.23 -5.41
N LYS A 300 31.26 -3.48 -5.62
CA LYS A 300 30.46 -4.50 -6.33
C LYS A 300 29.13 -4.78 -5.64
N GLY A 301 29.03 -4.58 -4.32
CA GLY A 301 27.78 -4.73 -3.59
C GLY A 301 26.69 -3.74 -3.98
N MET A 302 27.04 -2.65 -4.68
CA MET A 302 26.08 -1.67 -5.19
C MET A 302 25.02 -2.31 -6.08
N ILE A 303 25.40 -3.34 -6.86
CA ILE A 303 24.46 -4.03 -7.76
C ILE A 303 23.28 -4.63 -7.00
N ILE A 304 23.49 -5.13 -5.77
CA ILE A 304 22.42 -5.71 -4.95
C ILE A 304 21.37 -4.66 -4.65
N PHE A 305 21.78 -3.45 -4.25
CA PHE A 305 20.85 -2.38 -3.86
C PHE A 305 20.21 -1.68 -5.05
N VAL A 306 20.89 -1.64 -6.21
CA VAL A 306 20.29 -1.16 -7.46
C VAL A 306 19.21 -2.14 -7.93
N LEU A 307 19.50 -3.44 -7.92
CA LEU A 307 18.50 -4.46 -8.28
C LEU A 307 17.34 -4.48 -7.29
N LEU A 308 17.62 -4.37 -5.99
CA LEU A 308 16.58 -4.29 -4.96
C LEU A 308 15.66 -3.08 -5.20
N LEU A 309 16.22 -1.90 -5.54
CA LEU A 309 15.43 -0.74 -5.91
C LEU A 309 14.59 -1.00 -7.18
N PHE A 310 15.20 -1.51 -8.24
CA PHE A 310 14.55 -1.65 -9.54
C PHE A 310 13.42 -2.68 -9.53
N PHE A 311 13.63 -3.84 -8.89
CA PHE A 311 12.63 -4.90 -8.81
C PHE A 311 11.67 -4.72 -7.61
N GLY A 312 12.12 -4.07 -6.54
CA GLY A 312 11.33 -3.90 -5.33
C GLY A 312 10.40 -2.69 -5.36
N ALA A 313 10.85 -1.54 -5.85
CA ALA A 313 10.05 -0.31 -5.79
C ALA A 313 8.71 -0.38 -6.54
N PRO A 314 8.61 -1.01 -7.74
CA PRO A 314 7.33 -1.16 -8.42
C PRO A 314 6.30 -1.94 -7.58
N LEU A 315 6.74 -2.99 -6.87
CA LEU A 315 5.87 -3.82 -6.03
C LEU A 315 5.20 -3.03 -4.90
N LEU A 316 5.88 -2.01 -4.38
CA LEU A 316 5.41 -1.21 -3.24
C LEU A 316 4.20 -0.32 -3.58
N SER A 317 3.94 -0.09 -4.87
CA SER A 317 2.77 0.67 -5.34
C SER A 317 1.48 -0.17 -5.29
N PHE A 318 1.60 -1.50 -5.25
CA PHE A 318 0.46 -2.41 -5.21
C PHE A 318 0.06 -2.76 -3.77
N GLY A 319 -1.22 -3.03 -3.56
CA GLY A 319 -1.66 -3.75 -2.36
C GLY A 319 -1.16 -5.21 -2.42
N PRO A 320 -0.80 -5.84 -1.29
CA PRO A 320 -0.35 -7.24 -1.26
C PRO A 320 -1.29 -8.21 -1.99
N GLU A 321 -2.59 -7.94 -1.97
CA GLU A 321 -3.67 -8.73 -2.56
C GLU A 321 -3.66 -8.71 -4.09
N PHE A 322 -2.98 -7.76 -4.74
CA PHE A 322 -2.83 -7.70 -6.20
C PHE A 322 -1.61 -8.47 -6.70
N LEU A 323 -0.78 -8.98 -5.78
CA LEU A 323 0.42 -9.74 -6.11
C LEU A 323 0.14 -11.23 -6.09
N SER A 324 0.84 -11.99 -6.94
CA SER A 324 0.81 -13.44 -6.84
C SER A 324 1.43 -13.92 -5.51
N PRO A 325 1.10 -15.12 -5.03
CA PRO A 325 1.64 -15.65 -3.76
C PRO A 325 3.17 -15.58 -3.69
N PHE A 326 3.86 -15.87 -4.80
CA PHE A 326 5.31 -15.75 -4.88
C PHE A 326 5.80 -14.32 -4.58
N TYR A 327 5.27 -13.30 -5.25
CA TYR A 327 5.71 -11.91 -5.03
C TYR A 327 5.30 -11.41 -3.64
N ARG A 328 4.11 -11.74 -3.17
CA ARG A 328 3.60 -11.31 -1.87
C ARG A 328 4.39 -11.92 -0.71
N ASP A 329 4.57 -13.24 -0.74
CA ASP A 329 5.00 -14.00 0.43
C ASP A 329 6.53 -14.17 0.49
N TRP A 330 7.23 -14.10 -0.66
CA TRP A 330 8.68 -14.28 -0.73
C TRP A 330 9.47 -13.02 -1.08
N ILE A 331 8.90 -12.09 -1.86
CA ILE A 331 9.64 -10.90 -2.30
C ILE A 331 9.24 -9.68 -1.47
N LEU A 332 7.96 -9.33 -1.45
CA LEU A 332 7.44 -8.13 -0.77
C LEU A 332 7.63 -8.21 0.76
N SER A 333 7.44 -9.39 1.36
CA SER A 333 7.61 -9.64 2.80
C SER A 333 9.03 -9.38 3.30
N TRP A 334 10.04 -9.63 2.47
CA TRP A 334 11.45 -9.46 2.81
C TRP A 334 12.04 -8.11 2.38
N LEU A 335 11.29 -7.28 1.66
CA LEU A 335 11.80 -6.05 1.09
C LEU A 335 12.01 -4.97 2.17
N PRO A 336 13.26 -4.56 2.48
CA PRO A 336 13.54 -3.59 3.55
C PRO A 336 12.81 -2.25 3.37
N MET A 337 12.65 -1.85 2.10
CA MET A 337 12.01 -0.60 1.71
C MET A 337 10.51 -0.57 2.01
N ARG A 338 9.86 -1.74 2.12
CA ARG A 338 8.44 -1.85 2.44
C ARG A 338 8.12 -1.19 3.77
N TYR A 339 8.94 -1.41 4.79
CA TYR A 339 8.70 -0.89 6.13
C TYR A 339 8.78 0.64 6.18
N MET A 340 9.56 1.28 5.30
CA MET A 340 9.51 2.73 5.16
C MET A 340 8.19 3.18 4.53
N VAL A 341 7.74 2.50 3.46
CA VAL A 341 6.48 2.84 2.77
C VAL A 341 5.28 2.65 3.70
N ASP A 342 5.22 1.54 4.43
CA ASP A 342 4.11 1.24 5.36
C ASP A 342 4.06 2.26 6.50
N GLY A 343 5.20 2.59 7.12
CA GLY A 343 5.24 3.62 8.16
C GLY A 343 4.92 5.03 7.64
N LEU A 344 5.34 5.39 6.42
CA LEU A 344 4.94 6.66 5.80
C LEU A 344 3.44 6.70 5.48
N ARG A 345 2.80 5.59 5.09
CA ARG A 345 1.34 5.55 4.92
C ARG A 345 0.63 5.92 6.22
N GLU A 346 1.03 5.30 7.34
CA GLU A 346 0.48 5.57 8.67
C GLU A 346 0.62 7.05 9.08
N LEU A 347 1.79 7.64 8.86
CA LEU A 347 2.07 9.04 9.22
C LEU A 347 1.35 10.05 8.31
N LEU A 348 1.28 9.78 7.00
CA LEU A 348 0.75 10.74 6.02
C LEU A 348 -0.77 10.66 5.86
N PHE A 349 -1.36 9.47 5.96
CA PHE A 349 -2.78 9.25 5.62
C PHE A 349 -3.67 8.90 6.81
N PHE A 350 -3.11 8.34 7.89
CA PHE A 350 -3.88 7.90 9.06
C PHE A 350 -3.73 8.84 10.26
N GLY A 351 -3.02 9.96 10.09
CA GLY A 351 -2.79 10.94 11.15
C GLY A 351 -2.06 10.36 12.37
N GLN A 352 -1.40 9.21 12.22
CA GLN A 352 -0.67 8.60 13.31
C GLN A 352 0.58 9.41 13.61
N ARG A 353 0.98 9.38 14.89
CA ARG A 353 2.27 9.92 15.34
C ARG A 353 3.35 8.86 15.26
N LEU A 354 4.61 9.29 15.30
CA LEU A 354 5.75 8.38 15.39
C LEU A 354 5.61 7.50 16.65
N ARG A 355 5.64 6.19 16.45
CA ARG A 355 5.51 5.18 17.51
C ARG A 355 6.40 3.97 17.20
N MET A 356 6.65 3.13 18.21
CA MET A 356 7.32 1.83 18.03
C MET A 356 6.35 0.78 17.48
N ASN A 357 5.73 1.11 16.35
CA ASN A 357 4.89 0.21 15.57
C ASN A 357 5.76 -0.79 14.77
N HIS A 358 5.10 -1.75 14.14
CA HIS A 358 5.80 -2.81 13.40
C HIS A 358 6.79 -2.27 12.34
N PRO A 359 6.44 -1.31 11.45
CA PRO A 359 7.40 -0.80 10.47
C PRO A 359 8.61 -0.09 11.09
N THR A 360 8.41 0.72 12.12
CA THR A 360 9.51 1.43 12.81
C THR A 360 10.46 0.44 13.50
N VAL A 361 9.90 -0.55 14.21
CA VAL A 361 10.69 -1.59 14.89
C VAL A 361 11.53 -2.39 13.91
N ILE A 362 10.96 -2.81 12.77
CA ILE A 362 11.71 -3.56 11.76
C ILE A 362 12.83 -2.72 11.14
N LEU A 363 12.60 -1.43 10.85
CA LEU A 363 13.66 -0.54 10.37
C LEU A 363 14.80 -0.40 11.38
N ILE A 364 14.48 -0.27 12.67
CA ILE A 364 15.49 -0.25 13.74
C ILE A 364 16.28 -1.57 13.77
N TRP A 365 15.62 -2.72 13.63
CA TRP A 365 16.29 -4.01 13.56
C TRP A 365 17.18 -4.17 12.32
N ILE A 366 16.74 -3.71 11.15
CA ILE A 366 17.55 -3.67 9.93
C ILE A 366 18.80 -2.81 10.16
N GLY A 367 18.63 -1.62 10.74
CA GLY A 367 19.75 -0.74 11.09
C GLY A 367 20.70 -1.37 12.10
N THR A 368 20.16 -2.02 13.13
CA THR A 368 20.94 -2.71 14.17
C THR A 368 21.71 -3.89 13.61
N GLY A 369 21.08 -4.72 12.78
CA GLY A 369 21.75 -5.81 12.07
C GLY A 369 22.86 -5.30 11.17
N GLY A 370 22.60 -4.25 10.38
CA GLY A 370 23.60 -3.58 9.56
C GLY A 370 24.77 -3.03 10.38
N LEU A 371 24.49 -2.39 11.52
CA LEU A 371 25.49 -1.89 12.46
C LEU A 371 26.42 -3.01 12.95
N LEU A 372 25.84 -4.12 13.42
CA LEU A 372 26.61 -5.26 13.94
C LEU A 372 27.48 -5.90 12.85
N VAL A 373 26.94 -6.10 11.64
CA VAL A 373 27.70 -6.66 10.50
C VAL A 373 28.78 -5.70 10.02
N LEU A 374 28.54 -4.38 10.04
CA LEU A 374 29.53 -3.36 9.74
C LEU A 374 30.67 -3.40 10.76
N LEU A 375 30.39 -3.46 12.06
CA LEU A 375 31.42 -3.55 13.09
C LEU A 375 32.21 -4.87 12.99
N ALA A 376 31.53 -5.99 12.68
CA ALA A 376 32.16 -7.29 12.46
C ALA A 376 33.15 -7.28 11.28
N SER A 377 32.94 -6.41 10.27
CA SER A 377 33.87 -6.30 9.13
C SER A 377 35.31 -5.94 9.54
N ALA A 378 35.50 -5.27 10.68
CA ALA A 378 36.82 -4.92 11.18
C ALA A 378 37.66 -6.14 11.60
N PHE A 379 37.01 -7.29 11.82
CA PHE A 379 37.67 -8.55 12.17
C PHE A 379 38.11 -9.35 10.94
N ARG A 380 37.78 -8.89 9.74
CA ARG A 380 38.17 -9.56 8.50
C ARG A 380 39.70 -9.56 8.37
N ARG A 381 40.27 -10.73 8.07
CA ARG A 381 41.71 -10.85 7.74
C ARG A 381 42.02 -9.94 6.55
N SER A 382 43.07 -9.13 6.68
CA SER A 382 43.57 -8.35 5.55
C SER A 382 43.85 -9.30 4.40
N ARG A 383 43.35 -9.03 3.20
CA ARG A 383 43.90 -9.70 2.01
C ARG A 383 45.37 -9.28 1.98
N ALA A 384 46.28 -10.24 2.11
CA ALA A 384 47.68 -10.01 1.79
C ALA A 384 47.71 -9.44 0.37
N ALA A 385 48.39 -8.30 0.22
CA ALA A 385 48.48 -7.55 -1.02
C ALA A 385 49.10 -8.41 -2.13
#